data_AF-A0A095STX2-F1
#
_entry.id   AF-A0A095STX2-F1
#
_cell.length_a   1.000
_cell.length_b   1.000
_cell.length_c   1.000
_cell.angle_alpha   90.00
_cell.angle_beta   90.00
_cell.angle_gamma   90.00
#
_symmetry.space_group_name_H-M   'P 1'
#
loop_
_entity.id
_entity.type
_entity.pdbx_description
1 polymer ?
#
loop_
_entity_poly.entity_id
_entity_poly.type
_entity_poly.pdbx_seq_one_letter_code
_entity_poly.pdbx_strand_id
1 'polypeptide(L)'
;MEIDIKLKNLRVKLRQNSKEIMDDVLKRHVPRISSKDKSKKEICVFCASKDNLTKEHVLPKWTFENCTKKFFVTDINGSEQTYNKTTIPVCANCNNNLLGSVESYIISIFNDTDLSNSFFSNDQLHNIIRWLEIIEYKFQLLEIRRKFIKSKSSQYIEYLRDIPVSIMRANIDYSPSKAVTQIRTAQKRVTEKSKVSNGNSLVIFKTKNESFYFFHHLNEFIFLELPKFGIALFYFYSQKFEKAEVAKDEALKVIKEVYNS
;
A
#
# COMPACT_ATOMS: atom_id res chain seq x y z
N MET A 1 21.93 -7.55 -7.66
CA MET A 1 22.91 -7.70 -6.58
C MET A 1 22.77 -6.63 -5.48
N GLU A 2 22.82 -5.32 -5.80
CA GLU A 2 22.63 -4.28 -4.75
C GLU A 2 21.19 -4.22 -4.21
N ILE A 3 20.19 -4.25 -5.09
CA ILE A 3 18.77 -4.18 -4.70
C ILE A 3 18.35 -5.39 -3.82
N ASP A 4 18.91 -6.57 -4.09
CA ASP A 4 18.61 -7.79 -3.32
C ASP A 4 19.04 -7.67 -1.86
N ILE A 5 20.16 -6.99 -1.61
CA ILE A 5 20.67 -6.71 -0.27
C ILE A 5 19.72 -5.72 0.43
N LYS A 6 19.30 -4.64 -0.24
CA LYS A 6 18.36 -3.66 0.33
C LYS A 6 17.02 -4.32 0.68
N LEU A 7 16.46 -5.13 -0.23
CA LEU A 7 15.23 -5.89 -0.01
C LEU A 7 15.38 -6.93 1.11
N LYS A 8 16.52 -7.64 1.19
CA LYS A 8 16.80 -8.54 2.32
C LYS A 8 16.82 -7.78 3.64
N ASN A 9 17.51 -6.64 3.69
CA ASN A 9 17.61 -5.82 4.90
C ASN A 9 16.24 -5.29 5.35
N LEU A 10 15.42 -4.82 4.41
CA LEU A 10 14.04 -4.38 4.70
C LEU A 10 13.23 -5.52 5.34
N ARG A 11 13.27 -6.72 4.73
CA ARG A 11 12.54 -7.90 5.22
C ARG A 11 12.99 -8.35 6.60
N VAL A 12 14.30 -8.41 6.83
CA VAL A 12 14.88 -8.82 8.12
C VAL A 12 14.48 -7.84 9.21
N LYS A 13 14.67 -6.53 8.98
CA LYS A 13 14.30 -5.49 9.95
C LYS A 13 12.81 -5.52 10.27
N LEU A 14 11.95 -5.59 9.26
CA LEU A 14 10.50 -5.63 9.48
C LEU A 14 10.08 -6.88 10.26
N ARG A 15 10.66 -8.03 9.93
CA ARG A 15 10.34 -9.29 10.64
C ARG A 15 10.76 -9.25 12.10
N GLN A 16 11.99 -8.81 12.38
CA GLN A 16 12.53 -8.71 13.75
C GLN A 16 11.71 -7.77 14.64
N ASN A 17 11.17 -6.70 14.07
CA ASN A 17 10.45 -5.66 14.81
C ASN A 17 8.92 -5.76 14.67
N SER A 18 8.41 -6.80 14.01
CA SER A 18 6.99 -6.95 13.65
C SER A 18 6.05 -6.82 14.86
N LYS A 19 6.36 -7.53 15.95
CA LYS A 19 5.58 -7.50 17.19
C LYS A 19 5.56 -6.11 17.82
N GLU A 20 6.72 -5.45 17.95
CA GLU A 20 6.82 -4.11 18.54
C GLU A 20 6.05 -3.08 17.71
N ILE A 21 6.17 -3.13 16.38
CA ILE A 21 5.45 -2.24 15.47
C ILE A 21 3.93 -2.44 15.64
N MET A 22 3.46 -3.69 15.65
CA MET A 22 2.03 -3.98 15.81
C MET A 22 1.52 -3.56 17.19
N ASP A 23 2.29 -3.78 18.25
CA ASP A 23 1.91 -3.37 19.60
C ASP A 23 1.80 -1.84 19.72
N ASP A 24 2.69 -1.06 19.08
CA ASP A 24 2.56 0.40 19.03
C ASP A 24 1.31 0.83 18.25
N VAL A 25 1.09 0.25 17.06
CA VAL A 25 -0.09 0.55 16.23
C VAL A 25 -1.39 0.31 17.00
N LEU A 26 -1.50 -0.82 17.69
CA LEU A 26 -2.68 -1.18 18.48
C LEU A 26 -2.89 -0.25 19.66
N LYS A 27 -1.84 -0.01 20.46
CA LYS A 27 -1.90 0.87 21.64
C LYS A 27 -2.19 2.32 21.26
N ARG A 28 -1.79 2.76 20.08
CA ARG A 28 -1.95 4.16 19.66
C ARG A 28 -3.28 4.42 18.95
N HIS A 29 -3.78 3.45 18.19
CA HIS A 29 -4.87 3.69 17.25
C HIS A 29 -6.12 2.86 17.47
N VAL A 30 -6.11 1.83 18.33
CA VAL A 30 -7.31 1.01 18.60
C VAL A 30 -7.89 1.33 19.99
N PRO A 31 -9.04 2.04 20.08
CA PRO A 31 -9.55 2.63 21.34
C PRO A 31 -9.83 1.64 22.47
N ARG A 32 -10.20 0.39 22.16
CA ARG A 32 -10.50 -0.63 23.19
C ARG A 32 -9.25 -1.33 23.75
N ILE A 33 -8.07 -1.07 23.17
CA ILE A 33 -6.79 -1.68 23.54
C ILE A 33 -5.84 -0.65 24.18
N SER A 34 -6.18 0.65 24.14
CA SER A 34 -5.30 1.72 24.59
C SER A 34 -5.65 2.25 25.98
N SER A 35 -4.64 2.32 26.84
CA SER A 35 -4.62 3.22 27.99
C SER A 35 -4.49 4.67 27.49
N LYS A 36 -4.92 5.66 28.29
CA LYS A 36 -4.88 7.11 27.98
C LYS A 36 -3.48 7.70 27.76
N ASP A 37 -2.45 6.87 27.58
CA ASP A 37 -1.06 7.27 27.53
C ASP A 37 -0.63 7.69 26.11
N LYS A 38 -1.06 8.89 25.72
CA LYS A 38 -0.69 9.53 24.44
C LYS A 38 0.78 10.01 24.38
N SER A 39 1.59 9.72 25.41
CA SER A 39 2.93 10.30 25.59
C SER A 39 4.06 9.59 24.83
N LYS A 40 3.82 8.42 24.22
CA LYS A 40 4.88 7.66 23.54
C LYS A 40 5.25 8.31 22.20
N LYS A 41 6.53 8.65 22.03
CA LYS A 41 7.13 9.01 20.74
C LYS A 41 6.76 7.97 19.68
N GLU A 42 6.42 8.42 18.46
CA GLU A 42 6.19 7.51 17.33
C GLU A 42 7.44 6.67 17.04
N ILE A 43 7.26 5.57 16.32
CA ILE A 43 8.34 4.68 15.89
C ILE A 43 8.30 4.48 14.38
N CYS A 44 9.43 4.09 13.80
CA CYS A 44 9.52 3.70 12.41
C CYS A 44 8.71 2.43 12.16
N VAL A 45 7.74 2.48 11.25
CA VAL A 45 6.85 1.34 10.93
C VAL A 45 7.52 0.19 10.16
N PHE A 46 8.83 0.29 9.90
CA PHE A 46 9.64 -0.76 9.26
C PHE A 46 10.73 -1.35 10.15
N CYS A 47 11.17 -0.64 11.20
CA CYS A 47 12.27 -1.12 12.05
C CYS A 47 12.19 -0.70 13.52
N ALA A 48 11.04 -0.17 13.98
CA ALA A 48 10.77 0.29 15.34
C ALA A 48 11.73 1.37 15.92
N SER A 49 12.70 1.86 15.16
CA SER A 49 13.57 2.97 15.57
C SER A 49 12.75 4.23 15.89
N LYS A 50 13.14 4.92 16.96
CA LYS A 50 12.56 6.21 17.39
C LYS A 50 13.35 7.41 16.86
N ASP A 51 14.47 7.14 16.21
CA ASP A 51 15.46 8.15 15.83
C ASP A 51 15.25 8.61 14.39
N ASN A 52 15.47 9.90 14.16
CA ASN A 52 15.44 10.52 12.83
C ASN A 52 14.22 10.12 12.01
N LEU A 53 13.03 10.20 12.61
CA LEU A 53 11.78 9.93 11.93
C LEU A 53 11.50 10.98 10.86
N THR A 54 11.07 10.48 9.72
CA THR A 54 10.69 11.24 8.53
C THR A 54 9.26 10.86 8.14
N LYS A 55 8.67 11.61 7.21
CA LYS A 55 7.36 11.33 6.64
C LYS A 55 7.54 10.65 5.28
N GLU A 56 7.24 9.36 5.25
CA GLU A 56 7.29 8.58 4.01
C GLU A 56 5.93 8.59 3.32
N HIS A 57 5.92 8.81 1.99
CA HIS A 57 4.68 8.80 1.22
C HIS A 57 4.17 7.36 1.05
N VAL A 58 2.86 7.20 1.23
CA VAL A 58 2.20 5.90 1.09
C VAL A 58 2.22 5.45 -0.38
N LEU A 59 1.81 6.36 -1.25
CA LEU A 59 2.00 6.22 -2.69
C LEU A 59 3.16 7.13 -3.14
N PRO A 60 4.19 6.61 -3.83
CA PRO A 60 5.35 7.40 -4.21
C PRO A 60 4.97 8.58 -5.12
N LYS A 61 5.55 9.77 -4.87
CA LYS A 61 5.14 11.00 -5.58
C LYS A 61 5.30 10.94 -7.09
N TRP A 62 6.27 10.17 -7.58
CA TRP A 62 6.54 10.02 -9.00
C TRP A 62 5.40 9.29 -9.73
N THR A 63 4.59 8.49 -9.05
CA THR A 63 3.47 7.76 -9.66
C THR A 63 2.38 8.71 -10.18
N PHE A 64 2.17 9.84 -9.51
CA PHE A 64 1.17 10.85 -9.87
C PHE A 64 1.79 12.16 -10.35
N GLU A 65 3.03 12.11 -10.86
CA GLU A 65 3.76 13.26 -11.45
C GLU A 65 3.87 14.48 -10.52
N ASN A 66 3.96 14.24 -9.21
CA ASN A 66 3.90 15.29 -8.18
C ASN A 66 2.65 16.17 -8.24
N CYS A 67 1.60 15.77 -8.97
CA CYS A 67 0.36 16.53 -9.08
C CYS A 67 -0.35 16.58 -7.73
N THR A 68 -0.22 17.73 -7.06
CA THR A 68 -0.74 17.98 -5.71
C THR A 68 -2.26 18.05 -5.64
N LYS A 69 -2.93 18.12 -6.81
CA LYS A 69 -4.40 18.18 -6.94
C LYS A 69 -5.05 16.81 -7.05
N LYS A 70 -4.30 15.72 -7.27
CA LYS A 70 -4.89 14.38 -7.38
C LYS A 70 -5.29 13.85 -6.01
N PHE A 71 -6.45 13.22 -5.97
CA PHE A 71 -7.02 12.61 -4.78
C PHE A 71 -7.42 11.16 -5.05
N PHE A 72 -7.49 10.36 -3.99
CA PHE A 72 -8.28 9.13 -3.97
C PHE A 72 -9.47 9.34 -3.06
N VAL A 73 -10.57 8.69 -3.39
CA VAL A 73 -11.75 8.61 -2.54
C VAL A 73 -11.63 7.30 -1.75
N THR A 74 -11.76 7.37 -0.43
CA THR A 74 -11.91 6.14 0.36
C THR A 74 -13.38 5.73 0.38
N ASP A 75 -13.66 4.49 0.00
CA ASP A 75 -15.03 3.90 -0.06
C ASP A 75 -15.80 4.01 1.26
N ILE A 76 -15.09 4.16 2.38
CA ILE A 76 -15.64 4.08 3.73
C ILE A 76 -16.39 5.36 4.15
N ASN A 77 -15.99 6.52 3.65
CA ASN A 77 -16.59 7.79 4.05
C ASN A 77 -16.74 8.80 2.90
N GLY A 78 -16.46 8.39 1.66
CA GLY A 78 -16.50 9.27 0.48
C GLY A 78 -15.58 10.48 0.60
N SER A 79 -14.63 10.49 1.54
CA SER A 79 -13.72 11.62 1.73
C SER A 79 -12.61 11.53 0.71
N GLU A 80 -12.49 12.60 -0.07
CA GLU A 80 -11.36 12.82 -0.96
C GLU A 80 -10.09 13.05 -0.12
N GLN A 81 -9.02 12.42 -0.55
CA GLN A 81 -7.74 12.52 0.12
C GLN A 81 -6.64 12.78 -0.88
N THR A 82 -5.91 13.86 -0.67
CA THR A 82 -4.81 14.25 -1.54
C THR A 82 -3.60 13.33 -1.31
N TYR A 83 -3.13 12.66 -2.37
CA TYR A 83 -2.01 11.70 -2.29
C TYR A 83 -0.74 12.30 -1.66
N ASN A 84 -0.45 13.56 -1.93
CA ASN A 84 0.74 14.24 -1.40
C ASN A 84 0.74 14.45 0.13
N LYS A 85 -0.40 14.28 0.82
CA LYS A 85 -0.52 14.41 2.28
C LYS A 85 -0.59 13.05 2.98
N THR A 86 -0.55 11.94 2.24
CA THR A 86 -0.70 10.60 2.81
C THR A 86 0.67 10.03 3.18
N THR A 87 1.05 10.23 4.45
CA THR A 87 2.39 9.83 4.93
C THR A 87 2.37 9.01 6.21
N ILE A 88 3.36 8.13 6.37
CA ILE A 88 3.59 7.29 7.55
C ILE A 88 4.97 7.57 8.18
N PRO A 89 5.20 7.25 9.48
CA PRO A 89 6.44 7.55 10.15
C PRO A 89 7.48 6.46 9.84
N VAL A 90 8.60 6.88 9.27
CA VAL A 90 9.70 5.99 8.87
C VAL A 90 11.02 6.67 9.19
N CYS A 91 11.98 5.97 9.78
CA CYS A 91 13.30 6.54 10.04
C CYS A 91 14.05 6.83 8.73
N ALA A 92 14.95 7.81 8.73
CA ALA A 92 15.69 8.25 7.54
C ALA A 92 16.39 7.09 6.79
N ASN A 93 16.92 6.10 7.50
CA ASN A 93 17.55 4.93 6.87
C ASN A 93 16.53 4.03 6.15
N CYS A 94 15.39 3.73 6.77
CA CYS A 94 14.35 2.97 6.10
C CYS A 94 13.77 3.74 4.92
N ASN A 95 13.52 5.04 5.07
CA ASN A 95 12.96 5.88 4.03
C ASN A 95 13.92 6.04 2.84
N ASN A 96 15.06 6.71 3.05
CA ASN A 96 15.92 7.15 1.96
C ASN A 96 16.77 6.02 1.38
N ASN A 97 17.22 5.07 2.22
CA ASN A 97 18.17 4.05 1.80
C ASN A 97 17.49 2.71 1.47
N LEU A 98 16.47 2.27 2.21
CA LEU A 98 15.81 0.99 1.89
C LEU A 98 14.68 1.18 0.88
N LEU A 99 13.68 1.99 1.21
CA LEU A 99 12.52 2.22 0.34
C LEU A 99 12.90 3.02 -0.90
N GLY A 100 13.71 4.07 -0.75
CA GLY A 100 14.25 4.86 -1.87
C GLY A 100 15.01 4.02 -2.90
N SER A 101 15.85 3.07 -2.46
CA SER A 101 16.53 2.16 -3.41
C SER A 101 15.58 1.23 -4.14
N VAL A 102 14.50 0.77 -3.49
CA VAL A 102 13.46 -0.03 -4.15
C VAL A 102 12.76 0.81 -5.21
N GLU A 103 12.35 2.02 -4.88
CA GLU A 103 11.66 2.91 -5.83
C GLU A 103 12.55 3.28 -7.02
N SER A 104 13.82 3.62 -6.80
CA SER A 104 14.77 3.91 -7.88
C SER A 104 14.95 2.72 -8.82
N TYR A 105 15.00 1.51 -8.28
CA TYR A 105 15.08 0.29 -9.11
C TYR A 105 13.80 0.09 -9.94
N ILE A 106 12.62 0.27 -9.33
CA ILE A 106 11.33 0.16 -10.05
C ILE A 106 11.22 1.21 -11.17
N ILE A 107 11.63 2.45 -10.92
CA ILE A 107 11.67 3.51 -11.93
C ILE A 107 12.59 3.12 -13.09
N SER A 108 13.79 2.59 -12.80
CA SER A 108 14.74 2.16 -13.83
C SER A 108 14.11 1.10 -14.74
N ILE A 109 13.57 0.02 -14.16
CA ILE A 109 13.01 -1.07 -14.98
C ILE A 109 11.81 -0.62 -15.80
N PHE A 110 11.00 0.34 -15.31
CA PHE A 110 9.89 0.88 -16.08
C PHE A 110 10.34 1.82 -17.20
N ASN A 111 11.43 2.57 -17.03
CA ASN A 111 11.99 3.37 -18.13
C ASN A 111 12.64 2.50 -19.21
N ASP A 112 13.26 1.39 -18.82
CA ASP A 112 14.06 0.56 -19.72
C ASP A 112 13.20 -0.48 -20.49
N THR A 113 11.90 -0.59 -20.17
CA THR A 113 11.00 -1.62 -20.74
C THR A 113 9.89 -0.99 -21.58
N ASP A 114 9.86 -1.30 -22.87
CA ASP A 114 8.70 -1.05 -23.73
C ASP A 114 7.93 -2.36 -23.92
N LEU A 115 6.72 -2.42 -23.34
CA LEU A 115 5.83 -3.59 -23.40
C LEU A 115 5.40 -3.99 -24.82
N SER A 116 5.68 -3.18 -25.83
CA SER A 116 5.48 -3.53 -27.24
C SER A 116 6.55 -4.49 -27.77
N ASN A 117 7.74 -4.42 -27.18
CA ASN A 117 8.98 -4.98 -27.73
C ASN A 117 9.64 -5.96 -26.75
N SER A 118 9.41 -5.80 -25.45
CA SER A 118 9.98 -6.65 -24.41
C SER A 118 9.02 -6.86 -23.24
N PHE A 119 9.28 -7.93 -22.48
CA PHE A 119 8.57 -8.24 -21.24
C PHE A 119 9.53 -8.17 -20.06
N PHE A 120 9.00 -7.90 -18.88
CA PHE A 120 9.76 -7.97 -17.63
C PHE A 120 10.25 -9.40 -17.37
N SER A 121 11.51 -9.51 -16.92
CA SER A 121 12.03 -10.77 -16.43
C SER A 121 11.32 -11.19 -15.13
N ASN A 122 11.38 -12.48 -14.79
CA ASN A 122 10.79 -12.99 -13.55
C ASN A 122 11.28 -12.27 -12.29
N ASP A 123 12.55 -11.88 -12.25
CA ASP A 123 13.10 -11.13 -11.11
C ASP A 123 12.56 -9.71 -11.05
N GLN A 124 12.38 -9.04 -12.20
CA GLN A 124 11.74 -7.74 -12.28
C GLN A 124 10.27 -7.83 -11.82
N LEU A 125 9.51 -8.82 -12.31
CA LEU A 125 8.13 -9.06 -11.87
C LEU A 125 8.03 -9.28 -10.36
N HIS A 126 8.92 -10.11 -9.79
CA HIS A 126 8.96 -10.30 -8.34
C HIS A 126 9.25 -9.01 -7.57
N ASN A 127 10.10 -8.12 -8.10
CA ASN A 127 10.40 -6.83 -7.48
C ASN A 127 9.23 -5.84 -7.59
N ILE A 128 8.50 -5.84 -8.72
CA ILE A 128 7.25 -5.09 -8.86
C ILE A 128 6.24 -5.56 -7.81
N ILE A 129 6.05 -6.87 -7.66
CA ILE A 129 5.16 -7.44 -6.62
C ILE A 129 5.56 -6.94 -5.21
N ARG A 130 6.85 -7.02 -4.86
CA ARG A 130 7.34 -6.54 -3.55
C ARG A 130 7.05 -5.07 -3.34
N TRP A 131 7.24 -4.24 -4.36
CA TRP A 131 6.93 -2.82 -4.30
C TRP A 131 5.42 -2.56 -4.07
N LEU A 132 4.55 -3.26 -4.79
CA LEU A 132 3.09 -3.16 -4.61
C LEU A 132 2.62 -3.63 -3.23
N GLU A 133 3.24 -4.68 -2.67
CA GLU A 133 2.97 -5.15 -1.30
C GLU A 133 3.47 -4.18 -0.23
N ILE A 134 4.59 -3.49 -0.47
CA ILE A 134 5.06 -2.40 0.39
C ILE A 134 4.02 -1.28 0.39
N ILE A 135 3.53 -0.86 -0.77
CA ILE A 135 2.48 0.17 -0.88
C ILE A 135 1.24 -0.22 -0.08
N GLU A 136 0.77 -1.47 -0.20
CA GLU A 136 -0.37 -1.95 0.59
C GLU A 136 -0.13 -1.89 2.09
N TYR A 137 1.04 -2.34 2.55
CA TYR A 137 1.38 -2.25 3.97
C TYR A 137 1.37 -0.79 4.44
N LYS A 138 1.87 0.14 3.62
CA LYS A 138 1.80 1.58 3.91
C LYS A 138 0.34 2.08 3.98
N PHE A 139 -0.54 1.65 3.08
CA PHE A 139 -1.97 2.00 3.11
C PHE A 139 -2.68 1.44 4.35
N GLN A 140 -2.44 0.18 4.71
CA GLN A 140 -2.98 -0.43 5.93
C GLN A 140 -2.63 0.38 7.19
N LEU A 141 -1.36 0.83 7.28
CA LEU A 141 -0.90 1.68 8.37
C LEU A 141 -1.47 3.10 8.33
N LEU A 142 -1.72 3.64 7.14
CA LEU A 142 -2.35 4.94 6.99
C LEU A 142 -3.80 4.91 7.47
N GLU A 143 -4.56 3.90 7.06
CA GLU A 143 -5.99 3.78 7.34
C GLU A 143 -6.30 3.45 8.81
N ILE A 144 -5.44 2.69 9.50
CA ILE A 144 -5.57 2.47 10.95
C ILE A 144 -5.25 3.74 11.75
N ARG A 145 -4.37 4.61 11.24
CA ARG A 145 -4.00 5.88 11.90
C ARG A 145 -5.08 6.95 11.75
N ARG A 146 -5.89 6.84 10.71
CA ARG A 146 -6.93 7.80 10.40
C ARG A 146 -8.20 7.47 11.14
N LYS A 147 -8.73 8.51 11.78
CA LYS A 147 -10.04 8.47 12.40
C LYS A 147 -11.08 8.84 11.37
N PHE A 148 -12.29 8.33 11.56
CA PHE A 148 -13.44 8.78 10.77
C PHE A 148 -13.64 10.28 10.94
N ILE A 149 -13.50 11.01 9.83
CA ILE A 149 -13.89 12.41 9.74
C ILE A 149 -15.24 12.42 9.02
N LYS A 150 -16.19 13.17 9.61
CA LYS A 150 -17.57 13.40 9.16
C LYS A 150 -17.73 13.31 7.63
N SER A 151 -18.72 12.56 7.15
CA SER A 151 -19.15 12.65 5.75
C SER A 151 -19.67 14.09 5.47
N LYS A 152 -19.40 14.62 4.27
CA LYS A 152 -19.89 15.96 3.86
C LYS A 152 -21.43 16.07 3.91
N SER A 153 -22.15 14.94 3.89
CA SER A 153 -23.61 14.87 3.72
C SER A 153 -24.40 14.27 4.90
N SER A 154 -23.76 13.81 5.99
CA SER A 154 -24.47 13.17 7.11
C SER A 154 -24.25 13.82 8.48
N GLN A 155 -25.20 13.59 9.40
CA GLN A 155 -25.09 14.00 10.80
C GLN A 155 -23.86 13.34 11.44
N TYR A 156 -23.08 14.13 12.18
CA TYR A 156 -21.89 13.66 12.87
C TYR A 156 -22.27 12.73 14.03
N ILE A 157 -21.88 11.46 13.94
CA ILE A 157 -22.08 10.49 15.03
C ILE A 157 -20.85 10.52 15.92
N GLU A 158 -20.96 11.15 17.09
CA GLU A 158 -19.86 11.35 18.03
C GLU A 158 -19.18 10.03 18.46
N TYR A 159 -19.95 8.95 18.59
CA TYR A 159 -19.43 7.62 18.92
C TYR A 159 -18.42 7.06 17.90
N LEU A 160 -18.50 7.46 16.63
CA LEU A 160 -17.61 6.97 15.57
C LEU A 160 -16.29 7.76 15.49
N ARG A 161 -16.17 8.87 16.24
CA ARG A 161 -15.01 9.79 16.18
C ARG A 161 -13.68 9.08 16.40
N ASP A 162 -13.65 8.10 17.30
CA ASP A 162 -12.41 7.44 17.70
C ASP A 162 -12.17 6.12 16.96
N ILE A 163 -13.08 5.70 16.09
CA ILE A 163 -12.93 4.46 15.33
C ILE A 163 -12.06 4.70 14.09
N PRO A 164 -10.98 3.93 13.90
CA PRO A 164 -10.18 3.99 12.69
C PRO A 164 -10.95 3.64 11.42
N VAL A 165 -10.61 4.32 10.33
CA VAL A 165 -11.19 4.08 9.01
C VAL A 165 -10.99 2.63 8.58
N SER A 166 -9.82 2.03 8.86
CA SER A 166 -9.54 0.62 8.55
C SER A 166 -10.51 -0.39 9.18
N ILE A 167 -11.19 -0.04 10.28
CA ILE A 167 -12.20 -0.87 10.97
C ILE A 167 -13.58 -0.67 10.36
N MET A 168 -13.87 0.49 9.79
CA MET A 168 -15.21 0.88 9.33
C MET A 168 -15.61 0.30 7.97
N ARG A 169 -15.06 -0.86 7.61
CA ARG A 169 -15.29 -1.51 6.32
C ARG A 169 -16.33 -2.62 6.44
N ALA A 170 -17.34 -2.56 5.57
CA ALA A 170 -18.43 -3.52 5.55
C ALA A 170 -17.96 -4.95 5.19
N ASN A 171 -17.00 -5.07 4.26
CA ASN A 171 -16.46 -6.37 3.83
C ASN A 171 -15.72 -7.16 4.94
N ILE A 172 -15.42 -6.52 6.07
CA ILE A 172 -14.84 -7.17 7.25
C ILE A 172 -15.79 -7.14 8.47
N ASP A 173 -17.09 -6.95 8.25
CA ASP A 173 -18.12 -6.88 9.29
C ASP A 173 -17.78 -5.86 10.39
N TYR A 174 -17.17 -4.74 10.01
CA TYR A 174 -16.74 -3.69 10.93
C TYR A 174 -15.82 -4.19 12.08
N SER A 175 -15.07 -5.27 11.85
CA SER A 175 -14.35 -5.99 12.90
C SER A 175 -12.92 -5.44 13.14
N PRO A 176 -12.61 -4.97 14.38
CA PRO A 176 -11.25 -4.59 14.75
C PRO A 176 -10.23 -5.73 14.58
N SER A 177 -10.59 -6.95 14.97
CA SER A 177 -9.68 -8.10 14.91
C SER A 177 -9.36 -8.50 13.46
N LYS A 178 -10.34 -8.40 12.55
CA LYS A 178 -10.12 -8.62 11.12
C LYS A 178 -9.24 -7.52 10.52
N ALA A 179 -9.47 -6.25 10.86
CA ALA A 179 -8.61 -5.13 10.40
C ALA A 179 -7.15 -5.33 10.84
N VAL A 180 -6.92 -5.66 12.11
CA VAL A 180 -5.58 -5.93 12.64
C VAL A 180 -4.94 -7.15 11.97
N THR A 181 -5.71 -8.20 11.72
CA THR A 181 -5.24 -9.38 10.99
C THR A 181 -4.78 -9.01 9.58
N GLN A 182 -5.52 -8.16 8.86
CA GLN A 182 -5.12 -7.70 7.53
C GLN A 182 -3.82 -6.87 7.55
N ILE A 183 -3.60 -6.02 8.55
CA ILE A 183 -2.31 -5.31 8.71
C ILE A 183 -1.17 -6.32 8.90
N ARG A 184 -1.35 -7.34 9.74
CA ARG A 184 -0.35 -8.41 9.95
C ARG A 184 -0.11 -9.20 8.67
N THR A 185 -1.15 -9.48 7.89
CA THR A 185 -1.02 -10.16 6.59
C THR A 185 -0.23 -9.31 5.60
N ALA A 186 -0.51 -8.01 5.51
CA ALA A 186 0.26 -7.09 4.67
C ALA A 186 1.73 -7.01 5.11
N GLN A 187 1.98 -6.93 6.42
CA GLN A 187 3.33 -6.99 6.98
C GLN A 187 4.05 -8.29 6.61
N LYS A 188 3.36 -9.43 6.74
CA LYS A 188 3.89 -10.76 6.38
C LYS A 188 4.28 -10.80 4.91
N ARG A 189 3.42 -10.34 3.99
CA ARG A 189 3.70 -10.26 2.55
C ARG A 189 5.02 -9.54 2.27
N VAL A 190 5.23 -8.36 2.87
CA VAL A 190 6.50 -7.62 2.70
C VAL A 190 7.71 -8.45 3.13
N THR A 191 7.60 -9.25 4.20
CA THR A 191 8.72 -10.06 4.72
C THR A 191 9.01 -11.34 3.95
N GLU A 192 8.13 -11.77 3.05
CA GLU A 192 8.30 -13.01 2.27
C GLU A 192 9.38 -12.86 1.19
N LYS A 193 10.27 -13.86 1.10
CA LYS A 193 11.37 -13.83 0.12
C LYS A 193 10.84 -14.11 -1.29
N SER A 194 10.19 -15.25 -1.46
CA SER A 194 9.73 -15.72 -2.77
C SER A 194 8.42 -15.05 -3.13
N LYS A 195 8.28 -14.69 -4.41
CA LYS A 195 7.04 -14.16 -5.00
C LYS A 195 6.53 -15.00 -6.16
N VAL A 196 7.10 -16.19 -6.34
CA VAL A 196 6.76 -17.12 -7.42
C VAL A 196 5.28 -17.46 -7.41
N SER A 197 4.70 -17.76 -6.24
CA SER A 197 3.28 -18.10 -6.13
C SER A 197 2.31 -16.95 -6.39
N ASN A 198 2.82 -15.75 -6.62
CA ASN A 198 2.04 -14.53 -6.85
C ASN A 198 2.27 -13.96 -8.25
N GLY A 199 3.10 -14.61 -9.08
CA GLY A 199 3.42 -14.13 -10.43
C GLY A 199 2.17 -13.94 -11.28
N ASN A 200 1.29 -14.95 -11.30
CA ASN A 200 0.04 -14.88 -12.05
C ASN A 200 -0.99 -13.90 -11.46
N SER A 201 -0.81 -13.43 -10.22
CA SER A 201 -1.69 -12.44 -9.59
C SER A 201 -1.34 -11.01 -9.99
N LEU A 202 -0.23 -10.80 -10.69
CA LEU A 202 0.16 -9.50 -11.25
C LEU A 202 -0.21 -9.48 -12.74
N VAL A 203 -1.05 -8.52 -13.11
CA VAL A 203 -1.43 -8.22 -14.48
C VAL A 203 -0.80 -6.89 -14.87
N ILE A 204 -0.12 -6.88 -16.01
CA ILE A 204 0.53 -5.70 -16.56
C ILE A 204 -0.11 -5.40 -17.91
N PHE A 205 -0.56 -4.16 -18.07
CA PHE A 205 -1.17 -3.67 -19.30
C PHE A 205 -0.27 -2.60 -19.90
N LYS A 206 -0.23 -2.54 -21.23
CA LYS A 206 0.17 -1.33 -21.93
C LYS A 206 -1.01 -0.35 -21.90
N THR A 207 -0.75 0.89 -21.51
CA THR A 207 -1.75 1.96 -21.56
C THR A 207 -1.34 3.06 -22.52
N LYS A 208 -2.35 3.74 -23.07
CA LYS A 208 -2.21 5.00 -23.82
C LYS A 208 -2.88 6.18 -23.09
N ASN A 209 -3.40 5.95 -21.88
CA ASN A 209 -4.04 7.00 -21.10
C ASN A 209 -2.99 8.05 -20.72
N GLU A 210 -3.33 9.32 -20.91
CA GLU A 210 -2.46 10.46 -20.59
C GLU A 210 -2.52 10.84 -19.12
N SER A 211 -3.53 10.36 -18.39
CA SER A 211 -3.77 10.68 -16.99
C SER A 211 -3.48 9.50 -16.08
N PHE A 212 -2.78 9.76 -14.96
CA PHE A 212 -2.64 8.76 -13.90
C PHE A 212 -4.00 8.48 -13.26
N TYR A 213 -4.35 7.20 -13.18
CA TYR A 213 -5.51 6.65 -12.50
C TYR A 213 -5.06 5.65 -11.44
N PHE A 214 -5.73 5.67 -10.30
CA PHE A 214 -5.46 4.75 -9.20
C PHE A 214 -6.72 4.47 -8.42
N PHE A 215 -6.89 3.22 -8.07
CA PHE A 215 -7.86 2.78 -7.09
C PHE A 215 -7.32 1.49 -6.45
N HIS A 216 -7.73 1.22 -5.23
CA HIS A 216 -7.30 0.05 -4.51
C HIS A 216 -8.37 -0.38 -3.52
N HIS A 217 -8.37 -1.65 -3.17
CA HIS A 217 -9.18 -2.16 -2.10
C HIS A 217 -8.29 -2.98 -1.15
N LEU A 218 -8.24 -2.52 0.11
CA LEU A 218 -7.32 -3.03 1.13
C LEU A 218 -7.40 -4.55 1.26
N ASN A 219 -6.24 -5.21 1.20
CA ASN A 219 -6.05 -6.66 1.25
C ASN A 219 -6.67 -7.46 0.08
N GLU A 220 -7.21 -6.79 -0.94
CA GLU A 220 -7.80 -7.43 -2.11
C GLU A 220 -6.98 -7.13 -3.36
N PHE A 221 -6.92 -5.87 -3.79
CA PHE A 221 -6.16 -5.49 -4.98
C PHE A 221 -5.69 -4.03 -5.00
N ILE A 222 -4.78 -3.74 -5.93
CA ILE A 222 -4.34 -2.40 -6.30
C ILE A 222 -4.35 -2.26 -7.82
N PHE A 223 -4.80 -1.11 -8.31
CA PHE A 223 -4.63 -0.69 -9.69
C PHE A 223 -3.84 0.63 -9.75
N LEU A 224 -2.80 0.65 -10.58
CA LEU A 224 -1.96 1.81 -10.82
C LEU A 224 -1.76 1.98 -12.32
N GLU A 225 -2.29 3.06 -12.87
CA GLU A 225 -2.03 3.45 -14.25
C GLU A 225 -0.99 4.56 -14.28
N LEU A 226 0.15 4.30 -14.91
CA LEU A 226 1.34 5.15 -14.91
C LEU A 226 1.65 5.65 -16.34
N PRO A 227 0.98 6.73 -16.81
CA PRO A 227 1.15 7.28 -18.16
C PRO A 227 2.59 7.54 -18.56
N LYS A 228 3.39 8.08 -17.62
CA LYS A 228 4.82 8.38 -17.83
C LYS A 228 5.61 7.21 -18.39
N PHE A 229 5.22 5.98 -18.04
CA PHE A 229 5.90 4.76 -18.50
C PHE A 229 5.06 3.98 -19.53
N GLY A 230 3.83 4.42 -19.85
CA GLY A 230 2.91 3.67 -20.72
C GLY A 230 2.45 2.34 -20.15
N ILE A 231 2.48 2.19 -18.82
CA ILE A 231 2.19 0.93 -18.11
C ILE A 231 1.01 1.11 -17.15
N ALA A 232 0.10 0.14 -17.10
CA ALA A 232 -0.83 -0.02 -15.99
C ALA A 232 -0.62 -1.37 -15.29
N LEU A 233 -0.77 -1.39 -13.98
CA LEU A 233 -0.55 -2.54 -13.11
C LEU A 233 -1.84 -2.84 -12.37
N PHE A 234 -2.25 -4.10 -12.37
CA PHE A 234 -3.28 -4.62 -11.48
C PHE A 234 -2.70 -5.79 -10.70
N TYR A 235 -2.79 -5.75 -9.37
CA TYR A 235 -2.26 -6.84 -8.55
C TYR A 235 -3.25 -7.27 -7.48
N PHE A 236 -3.51 -8.57 -7.43
CA PHE A 236 -4.31 -9.20 -6.38
C PHE A 236 -3.42 -9.59 -5.20
N TYR A 237 -3.70 -9.03 -4.02
CA TYR A 237 -2.91 -9.26 -2.80
C TYR A 237 -3.18 -10.61 -2.14
N SER A 238 -4.41 -11.10 -2.24
CA SER A 238 -4.90 -12.30 -1.55
C SER A 238 -5.27 -13.42 -2.50
N GLN A 239 -5.71 -13.11 -3.72
CA GLN A 239 -6.09 -14.10 -4.72
C GLN A 239 -4.86 -14.62 -5.47
N LYS A 240 -4.85 -15.93 -5.72
CA LYS A 240 -3.84 -16.62 -6.52
C LYS A 240 -4.51 -17.28 -7.71
N PHE A 241 -3.82 -17.25 -8.84
CA PHE A 241 -4.34 -17.77 -10.10
C PHE A 241 -3.38 -18.82 -10.65
N GLU A 242 -3.93 -19.92 -11.14
CA GLU A 242 -3.14 -20.94 -11.84
C GLU A 242 -2.64 -20.44 -13.20
N LYS A 243 -3.42 -19.54 -13.84
CA LYS A 243 -3.16 -18.99 -15.17
C LYS A 243 -3.28 -17.47 -15.16
N ALA A 244 -2.37 -16.79 -15.86
CA ALA A 244 -2.34 -15.33 -15.93
C ALA A 244 -3.55 -14.76 -16.68
N GLU A 245 -4.13 -15.51 -17.63
CA GLU A 245 -5.31 -15.12 -18.39
C GLU A 245 -6.53 -14.95 -17.48
N VAL A 246 -6.69 -15.85 -16.49
CA VAL A 246 -7.80 -15.77 -15.53
C VAL A 246 -7.67 -14.53 -14.65
N ALA A 247 -6.45 -14.22 -14.18
CA ALA A 247 -6.21 -13.01 -13.42
C ALA A 247 -6.49 -11.74 -14.25
N LYS A 248 -6.15 -11.77 -15.54
CA LYS A 248 -6.43 -10.67 -16.47
C LYS A 248 -7.93 -10.46 -16.65
N ASP A 249 -8.70 -11.51 -16.83
CA ASP A 249 -10.15 -11.42 -17.00
C ASP A 249 -10.83 -10.85 -15.74
N GLU A 250 -10.42 -11.30 -14.55
CA GLU A 250 -10.91 -10.76 -13.28
C GLU A 250 -10.51 -9.29 -13.09
N ALA A 251 -9.25 -8.93 -13.40
CA ALA A 251 -8.80 -7.54 -13.33
C ALA A 251 -9.62 -6.63 -14.25
N LEU A 252 -9.91 -7.08 -15.47
CA LEU A 252 -10.71 -6.30 -16.43
C LEU A 252 -12.16 -6.13 -15.99
N LYS A 253 -12.76 -7.09 -15.28
CA LYS A 253 -14.10 -6.92 -14.69
C LYS A 253 -14.10 -5.80 -13.66
N VAL A 254 -13.16 -5.83 -12.71
CA VAL A 254 -13.03 -4.80 -11.68
C VAL A 254 -12.75 -3.42 -12.30
N ILE A 255 -11.84 -3.34 -13.27
CA ILE A 255 -11.54 -2.08 -13.96
C ILE A 255 -12.80 -1.52 -14.64
N LYS A 256 -13.56 -2.35 -15.36
CA LYS A 256 -14.81 -1.91 -16.03
C LYS A 256 -15.86 -1.40 -15.04
N GLU A 257 -16.00 -2.05 -13.89
CA GLU A 257 -16.94 -1.63 -12.86
C GLU A 257 -16.58 -0.25 -12.31
N VAL A 258 -15.30 0.00 -12.01
CA VAL A 258 -14.82 1.27 -11.45
C VAL A 258 -14.84 2.42 -12.48
N TYR A 259 -14.60 2.14 -13.76
CA TYR A 259 -14.63 3.17 -14.81
C TYR A 259 -16.05 3.53 -15.28
N ASN A 260 -17.03 2.65 -15.06
CA ASN A 260 -18.43 2.88 -15.46
C ASN A 260 -19.33 3.39 -14.31
N SER A 261 -18.79 3.52 -13.09
CA SER A 261 -19.45 4.07 -11.90
C SER A 261 -19.20 5.56 -11.74
#